data_AF-A0A238BWU3-F1
#
_entry.id   AF-A0A238BWU3-F1
#
_cell.length_a   1.000
_cell.length_b   1.000
_cell.length_c   1.000
_cell.angle_alpha   90.00
_cell.angle_beta   90.00
_cell.angle_gamma   90.00
#
_symmetry.space_group_name_H-M   'P 1'
#
loop_
_entity.id
_entity.type
_entity.pdbx_description
1 polymer ?
#
loop_
_entity_poly.entity_id
_entity_poly.type
_entity_poly.pdbx_seq_one_letter_code
_entity_poly.pdbx_strand_id
1 'polypeptide(L)'
;MGGHRRDQSDSEVPLRQCIEFQQCISSNSQDQIGFHTETSINIVGSVPNGTINSISSSDLPIYRNDCIIYRQQKIWQKEALKTCAAFFCLLISAFLNFFLLTVIHDIVPREPLPDLVFMLIPQQRWAWVVGDIFSTLNAVLGFTCVLLHKKRLIVFRRVLLLGGIMYGLRAVVLGVTFLPSSFQNRDEICLPQVNRTAMFVTYVVTLGLTSGQNKILCGDLMFSGHTVVLTIMYFTLLQYTPRRLVYLRYIAAPLTYMGIAALVISGGHYTMDVLIAYWLTSHIFYAYHQVFEMPRLERMKAPLSHLWWFWLCYWFESDVPDGALRNEWDWPLPGPICLHHFIQRISDKLQ
;
A
#
# COMPACT_ATOMS: atom_id res chain seq x y z
N MET A 1 5.68 62.80 28.77
CA MET A 1 4.47 61.96 28.62
C MET A 1 4.55 61.30 27.26
N GLY A 2 4.63 59.99 27.07
CA GLY A 2 4.65 58.84 27.96
C GLY A 2 4.73 57.64 27.02
N GLY A 3 5.82 56.88 27.09
CA GLY A 3 5.97 55.66 26.32
C GLY A 3 5.11 54.54 26.90
N HIS A 4 4.56 53.69 26.04
CA HIS A 4 3.99 52.42 26.47
C HIS A 4 4.38 51.29 25.52
N ARG A 5 5.35 50.52 26.02
CA ARG A 5 5.70 49.14 25.72
C ARG A 5 4.45 48.25 25.86
N ARG A 6 4.22 47.33 24.92
CA ARG A 6 3.46 46.09 25.16
C ARG A 6 4.13 44.93 24.45
N ASP A 7 4.89 44.23 25.26
CA ASP A 7 5.28 42.82 25.32
C ASP A 7 4.74 41.86 24.25
N GLN A 8 5.70 41.19 23.59
CA GLN A 8 5.57 39.90 22.92
C GLN A 8 5.22 38.83 23.95
N SER A 9 4.08 38.16 23.75
CA SER A 9 3.77 36.90 24.42
C SER A 9 4.07 35.75 23.47
N ASP A 10 5.29 35.23 23.55
CA ASP A 10 5.68 33.94 22.99
C ASP A 10 4.86 32.85 23.69
N SER A 11 3.92 32.26 22.96
CA SER A 11 3.22 31.05 23.40
C SER A 11 4.01 29.84 22.90
N GLU A 12 5.05 29.49 23.66
CA GLU A 12 5.72 28.19 23.54
C GLU A 12 4.71 27.09 23.88
N VAL A 13 4.19 26.42 22.85
CA VAL A 13 3.53 25.12 23.03
C VAL A 13 4.64 24.10 23.29
N PRO A 14 4.70 23.44 24.46
CA PRO A 14 5.74 22.48 24.73
C PRO A 14 5.55 21.27 23.79
N LEU A 15 6.57 21.02 22.97
CA LEU A 15 6.76 19.76 22.25
C LEU A 15 6.62 18.62 23.28
N ARG A 16 5.58 17.80 23.11
CA ARG A 16 5.36 16.58 23.88
C ARG A 16 6.49 15.60 23.55
N GLN A 17 7.61 15.75 24.25
CA GLN A 17 8.77 14.89 24.14
C GLN A 17 8.34 13.47 24.52
N CYS A 18 8.66 12.51 23.65
CA CYS A 18 8.31 11.10 23.78
C CYS A 18 8.70 10.54 25.16
N ILE A 19 7.68 10.23 25.97
CA ILE A 19 7.78 9.57 27.29
C ILE A 19 8.34 8.13 27.19
N GLU A 20 8.66 7.61 26.00
CA GLU A 20 9.14 6.22 25.83
C GLU A 20 10.66 6.03 26.06
N PHE A 21 11.45 7.09 26.31
CA PHE A 21 12.89 6.94 26.56
C PHE A 21 13.25 6.58 28.02
N GLN A 22 12.30 6.70 28.94
CA GLN A 22 12.56 6.54 30.39
C GLN A 22 12.41 5.09 30.89
N GLN A 23 11.83 4.17 30.11
CA GLN A 23 11.54 2.81 30.59
C GLN A 23 12.72 1.82 30.50
N CYS A 24 13.86 2.23 29.95
CA CYS A 24 15.07 1.39 29.91
C CYS A 24 16.28 1.99 30.65
N ILE A 25 16.10 3.10 31.38
CA ILE A 25 17.12 3.64 32.29
C ILE A 25 16.55 3.56 33.69
N SER A 26 16.68 2.38 34.29
CA SER A 26 16.75 2.29 35.74
C SER A 26 18.19 2.58 36.12
N SER A 27 18.48 3.81 36.53
CA SER A 27 19.61 4.06 37.42
C SER A 27 19.26 5.17 38.38
N ASN A 28 19.30 4.82 39.66
CA ASN A 28 19.59 5.75 40.75
C ASN A 28 20.83 6.59 40.36
N SER A 29 20.89 7.80 40.93
CA SER A 29 21.94 8.82 40.82
C SER A 29 22.05 9.55 39.48
N GLN A 30 21.51 10.78 39.49
CA GLN A 30 21.87 11.91 38.62
C GLN A 30 23.38 12.15 38.68
N ASP A 31 24.03 12.44 37.55
CA ASP A 31 24.91 13.60 37.42
C ASP A 31 25.33 13.87 35.95
N GLN A 32 25.76 15.12 35.76
CA GLN A 32 25.82 15.94 34.55
C GLN A 32 26.54 15.37 33.31
N ILE A 33 25.97 15.67 32.13
CA ILE A 33 26.60 15.49 30.81
C ILE A 33 27.46 16.73 30.50
N GLY A 34 28.77 16.56 30.54
CA GLY A 34 29.77 17.43 29.89
C GLY A 34 30.47 16.65 28.78
N PHE A 35 30.48 17.19 27.56
CA PHE A 35 31.25 16.69 26.42
C PHE A 35 32.76 16.82 26.69
N HIS A 36 33.58 15.78 26.44
CA HIS A 36 34.80 15.84 25.62
C HIS A 36 35.62 14.52 25.58
N THR A 37 36.04 14.19 24.35
CA THR A 37 37.30 13.55 23.87
C THR A 37 38.10 12.55 24.72
N GLU A 38 38.45 11.46 24.03
CA GLU A 38 39.51 10.48 24.33
C GLU A 38 40.80 11.11 24.89
N THR A 39 41.24 10.70 26.09
CA THR A 39 42.66 10.52 26.41
C THR A 39 42.85 9.66 27.66
N SER A 40 43.79 8.72 27.58
CA SER A 40 44.23 7.77 28.60
C SER A 40 45.08 8.41 29.70
N ILE A 41 44.74 8.28 30.99
CA ILE A 41 45.70 8.45 32.11
C ILE A 41 45.34 7.53 33.30
N ASN A 42 46.30 6.69 33.71
CA ASN A 42 46.34 5.99 34.99
C ASN A 42 46.59 6.99 36.13
N ILE A 43 45.72 7.06 37.14
CA ILE A 43 46.08 7.61 38.46
C ILE A 43 45.48 6.72 39.56
N VAL A 44 46.38 6.21 40.41
CA VAL A 44 46.12 5.54 41.68
C VAL A 44 45.58 6.55 42.69
N GLY A 45 44.44 6.24 43.31
CA GLY A 45 43.88 6.96 44.45
C GLY A 45 43.09 6.01 45.34
N SER A 46 43.43 5.99 46.62
CA SER A 46 42.90 5.09 47.66
C SER A 46 41.70 5.67 48.42
N VAL A 47 40.97 4.78 49.14
CA VAL A 47 40.02 4.97 50.29
C VAL A 47 38.51 4.84 49.90
N PRO A 48 37.59 4.29 50.73
CA PRO A 48 37.53 2.98 51.41
C PRO A 48 36.17 2.24 51.19
N ASN A 49 36.10 0.98 51.64
CA ASN A 49 34.92 0.14 51.93
C ASN A 49 33.52 0.64 51.51
N GLY A 50 33.02 0.06 50.41
CA GLY A 50 31.60 -0.02 50.09
C GLY A 50 31.38 -1.22 49.17
N THR A 51 30.49 -2.12 49.55
CA THR A 51 30.22 -3.42 48.93
C THR A 51 29.99 -3.29 47.41
N ILE A 52 30.97 -3.72 46.61
CA ILE A 52 30.84 -3.84 45.16
C ILE A 52 30.00 -5.10 44.89
N ASN A 53 28.71 -4.92 44.60
CA ASN A 53 28.02 -5.92 43.79
C ASN A 53 28.63 -5.82 42.39
N SER A 54 29.51 -6.77 42.09
CA SER A 54 30.09 -6.92 40.76
C SER A 54 28.97 -7.29 39.79
N ILE A 55 28.54 -6.33 38.99
CA ILE A 55 27.83 -6.65 37.75
C ILE A 55 28.89 -7.28 36.85
N SER A 56 28.83 -8.60 36.73
CA SER A 56 29.71 -9.35 35.85
C SER A 56 29.50 -8.86 34.42
N SER A 57 30.59 -8.65 33.69
CA SER A 57 30.58 -8.36 32.25
C SER A 57 29.82 -9.39 31.40
N SER A 58 29.49 -10.57 31.97
CA SER A 58 28.65 -11.60 31.37
C SER A 58 27.16 -11.30 31.33
N ASP A 59 26.65 -10.35 32.13
CA ASP A 59 25.20 -10.10 32.26
C ASP A 59 24.71 -8.97 31.33
N LEU A 60 25.62 -8.12 30.86
CA LEU A 60 25.40 -7.08 29.85
C LEU A 60 24.99 -7.59 28.45
N PRO A 61 25.54 -8.69 27.88
CA PRO A 61 25.13 -9.16 26.56
C PRO A 61 23.70 -9.72 26.53
N ILE A 62 23.23 -10.34 27.61
CA ILE A 62 21.89 -10.95 27.69
C ILE A 62 20.81 -9.85 27.73
N TYR A 63 20.95 -8.88 28.64
CA TYR A 63 20.00 -7.77 28.76
C TYR A 63 19.90 -6.92 27.48
N ARG A 64 21.02 -6.72 26.78
CA ARG A 64 21.05 -6.01 25.49
C ARG A 64 20.27 -6.76 24.41
N ASN A 65 20.42 -8.09 24.34
CA ASN A 65 19.72 -8.91 23.34
C ASN A 65 18.19 -8.92 23.61
N ASP A 66 17.77 -9.04 24.87
CA ASP A 66 16.35 -9.02 25.23
C ASP A 66 15.69 -7.66 24.91
N CYS A 67 16.41 -6.56 25.15
CA CYS A 67 15.93 -5.21 24.82
C CYS A 67 15.78 -5.02 23.29
N ILE A 68 16.71 -5.55 22.49
CA ILE A 68 16.65 -5.49 21.03
C ILE A 68 15.46 -6.32 20.51
N ILE A 69 15.28 -7.53 21.03
CA ILE A 69 14.17 -8.42 20.65
C ILE A 69 12.83 -7.75 21.01
N TYR A 70 12.68 -7.23 22.23
CA TYR A 70 11.47 -6.54 22.67
C TYR A 70 11.15 -5.32 21.81
N ARG A 71 12.15 -4.49 21.49
CA ARG A 71 11.98 -3.32 20.61
C ARG A 71 11.56 -3.75 19.20
N GLN A 72 12.17 -4.79 18.65
CA GLN A 72 11.83 -5.31 17.32
C GLN A 72 10.42 -5.88 17.27
N GLN A 73 10.00 -6.60 18.31
CA GLN A 73 8.64 -7.12 18.46
C GLN A 73 7.60 -5.99 18.55
N LYS A 74 7.88 -4.95 19.33
CA LYS A 74 6.99 -3.77 19.45
C LYS A 74 6.85 -3.01 18.13
N ILE A 75 7.94 -2.84 17.37
CA ILE A 75 7.89 -2.25 16.02
C ILE A 75 7.03 -3.12 15.11
N TRP A 76 7.28 -4.43 15.09
CA TRP A 76 6.52 -5.36 14.25
C TRP A 76 5.02 -5.34 14.57
N GLN A 77 4.63 -5.27 15.84
CA GLN A 77 3.23 -5.16 16.25
C GLN A 77 2.57 -3.87 15.75
N LYS A 78 3.27 -2.73 15.83
CA LYS A 78 2.79 -1.44 15.30
C LYS A 78 2.61 -1.51 13.77
N GLU A 79 3.59 -2.07 13.06
CA GLU A 79 3.52 -2.26 11.61
C GLU A 79 2.37 -3.20 11.20
N ALA A 80 2.18 -4.30 11.93
CA ALA A 80 1.09 -5.25 11.70
C ALA A 80 -0.28 -4.61 11.94
N LEU A 81 -0.45 -3.85 13.03
CA LEU A 81 -1.69 -3.13 13.33
C LEU A 81 -2.07 -2.15 12.22
N LYS A 82 -1.09 -1.35 11.74
CA LYS A 82 -1.29 -0.45 10.60
C LYS A 82 -1.62 -1.20 9.32
N THR A 83 -0.99 -2.35 9.10
CA THR A 83 -1.28 -3.19 7.94
C THR A 83 -2.71 -3.73 8.00
N CYS A 84 -3.17 -4.20 9.17
CA CYS A 84 -4.56 -4.61 9.39
C CYS A 84 -5.53 -3.44 9.15
N ALA A 85 -5.22 -2.24 9.65
CA ALA A 85 -6.04 -1.05 9.39
C ALA A 85 -6.13 -0.71 7.89
N ALA A 86 -5.01 -0.80 7.15
CA ALA A 86 -5.02 -0.62 5.69
C ALA A 86 -5.85 -1.70 4.98
N PHE A 87 -5.78 -2.95 5.45
CA PHE A 87 -6.61 -4.04 4.93
C PHE A 87 -8.11 -3.77 5.16
N PHE A 88 -8.50 -3.32 6.34
CA PHE A 88 -9.89 -2.92 6.61
C PHE A 88 -10.34 -1.74 5.75
N CYS A 89 -9.47 -0.76 5.51
CA CYS A 89 -9.76 0.34 4.59
C CYS A 89 -10.04 -0.16 3.17
N LEU A 90 -9.20 -1.05 2.64
CA LEU A 90 -9.44 -1.69 1.35
C LEU A 90 -10.73 -2.52 1.34
N LEU A 91 -10.99 -3.28 2.41
CA LEU A 91 -12.19 -4.12 2.52
C LEU A 91 -13.48 -3.29 2.51
N ILE A 92 -13.51 -2.18 3.24
CA ILE A 92 -14.63 -1.25 3.23
C ILE A 92 -14.80 -0.64 1.83
N SER A 93 -13.71 -0.18 1.20
CA SER A 93 -13.77 0.34 -0.17
C SER A 93 -14.30 -0.72 -1.15
N ALA A 94 -13.82 -1.96 -1.06
CA ALA A 94 -14.26 -3.06 -1.92
C ALA A 94 -15.75 -3.39 -1.71
N PHE A 95 -16.19 -3.44 -0.46
CA PHE A 95 -17.60 -3.65 -0.12
C PHE A 95 -18.49 -2.53 -0.68
N LEU A 96 -18.08 -1.26 -0.55
CA LEU A 96 -18.82 -0.12 -1.11
C LEU A 96 -18.94 -0.21 -2.64
N ASN A 97 -17.86 -0.56 -3.33
CA ASN A 97 -17.91 -0.76 -4.79
C ASN A 97 -18.88 -1.87 -5.17
N PHE A 98 -18.84 -2.98 -4.44
CA PHE A 98 -19.72 -4.10 -4.68
C PHE A 98 -21.18 -3.73 -4.45
N PHE A 99 -21.47 -3.07 -3.33
CA PHE A 99 -22.79 -2.56 -3.00
C PHE A 99 -23.32 -1.63 -4.11
N LEU A 100 -22.53 -0.63 -4.50
CA LEU A 100 -22.92 0.30 -5.55
C LEU A 100 -23.15 -0.40 -6.89
N LEU A 101 -22.30 -1.36 -7.25
CA LEU A 101 -22.45 -2.12 -8.48
C LEU A 101 -23.77 -2.90 -8.51
N THR A 102 -24.19 -3.50 -7.39
CA THR A 102 -25.49 -4.17 -7.29
C THR A 102 -26.66 -3.20 -7.44
N VAL A 103 -26.56 -2.00 -6.86
CA VAL A 103 -27.61 -0.97 -6.96
C VAL A 103 -27.68 -0.42 -8.39
N ILE A 104 -26.54 -0.15 -9.02
CA ILE A 104 -26.45 0.40 -10.37
C ILE A 104 -27.00 -0.59 -11.40
N HIS A 105 -26.70 -1.88 -11.26
CA HIS A 105 -27.20 -2.93 -12.15
C HIS A 105 -28.73 -2.88 -12.32
N ASP A 106 -29.46 -2.55 -11.25
CA ASP A 106 -30.93 -2.48 -11.27
C ASP A 106 -31.47 -1.19 -11.89
N ILE A 107 -30.72 -0.08 -11.81
CA ILE A 107 -31.17 1.27 -12.18
C ILE A 107 -30.72 1.67 -13.59
N VAL A 108 -29.63 1.08 -14.08
CA VAL A 108 -28.90 1.61 -15.24
C VAL A 108 -29.73 1.60 -16.54
N PRO A 109 -29.69 2.69 -17.35
CA PRO A 109 -30.32 2.77 -18.66
C PRO A 109 -29.88 1.65 -19.62
N ARG A 110 -30.69 1.41 -20.66
CA ARG A 110 -30.53 0.25 -21.55
C ARG A 110 -29.66 0.47 -22.77
N GLU A 111 -29.51 1.71 -23.22
CA GLU A 111 -28.80 2.01 -24.46
C GLU A 111 -27.30 2.22 -24.22
N PRO A 112 -26.42 1.51 -24.94
CA PRO A 112 -24.97 1.70 -24.83
C PRO A 112 -24.57 3.06 -25.38
N LEU A 113 -23.53 3.66 -24.81
CA LEU A 113 -22.92 4.85 -25.38
C LEU A 113 -21.98 4.46 -26.54
N PRO A 114 -21.88 5.29 -27.59
CA PRO A 114 -20.92 5.06 -28.65
C PRO A 114 -19.49 5.19 -28.10
N ASP A 115 -18.66 4.18 -28.35
CA ASP A 115 -17.24 4.17 -28.05
C ASP A 115 -16.46 4.02 -29.37
N LEU A 116 -15.43 4.84 -29.55
CA LEU A 116 -14.60 4.84 -30.75
C LEU A 116 -14.03 3.44 -31.05
N VAL A 117 -13.59 2.70 -30.02
CA VAL A 117 -13.00 1.38 -30.27
C VAL A 117 -14.04 0.36 -30.69
N PHE A 118 -15.27 0.44 -30.18
CA PHE A 118 -16.35 -0.47 -30.60
C PHE A 118 -16.89 -0.14 -31.99
N MET A 119 -16.72 1.11 -32.43
CA MET A 119 -17.00 1.50 -33.82
C MET A 119 -15.95 0.96 -34.80
N LEU A 120 -14.70 0.80 -34.37
CA LEU A 120 -13.59 0.32 -35.21
C LEU A 120 -13.39 -1.20 -35.16
N ILE A 121 -13.57 -1.81 -33.98
CA ILE A 121 -13.29 -3.22 -33.72
C ILE A 121 -14.55 -3.85 -33.10
N PRO A 122 -15.13 -4.89 -33.71
CA PRO A 122 -16.28 -5.58 -33.13
C PRO A 122 -15.89 -6.25 -31.81
N GLN A 123 -16.77 -6.15 -30.81
CA GLN A 123 -16.55 -6.69 -29.46
C GLN A 123 -16.26 -8.21 -29.49
N GLN A 124 -15.17 -8.62 -28.86
CA GLN A 124 -14.71 -10.01 -28.85
C GLN A 124 -14.89 -10.65 -27.47
N ARG A 125 -15.84 -11.59 -27.32
CA ARG A 125 -16.13 -12.23 -26.02
C ARG A 125 -14.94 -13.01 -25.45
N TRP A 126 -14.09 -13.62 -26.29
CA TRP A 126 -12.91 -14.36 -25.84
C TRP A 126 -11.86 -13.47 -25.15
N ALA A 127 -11.81 -12.18 -25.52
CA ALA A 127 -10.84 -11.24 -24.98
C ALA A 127 -11.10 -10.95 -23.49
N TRP A 128 -12.34 -11.14 -23.02
CA TRP A 128 -12.68 -10.97 -21.61
C TRP A 128 -11.93 -11.98 -20.73
N VAL A 129 -12.01 -13.26 -21.08
CA VAL A 129 -11.31 -14.35 -20.36
C VAL A 129 -9.80 -14.14 -20.38
N VAL A 130 -9.26 -13.68 -21.51
CA VAL A 130 -7.84 -13.35 -21.64
C VAL A 130 -7.45 -12.19 -20.71
N GLY A 131 -8.28 -11.16 -20.60
CA GLY A 131 -8.10 -10.06 -19.66
C GLY A 131 -8.04 -10.54 -18.20
N ASP A 132 -8.94 -11.43 -17.79
CA ASP A 132 -8.99 -12.00 -16.45
C ASP A 132 -7.75 -12.85 -16.12
N ILE A 133 -7.28 -13.65 -17.10
CA ILE A 133 -6.06 -14.43 -16.96
C ILE A 133 -4.85 -13.52 -16.79
N PHE A 134 -4.69 -12.51 -17.65
CA PHE A 134 -3.57 -11.57 -17.56
C PHE A 134 -3.61 -10.73 -16.28
N SER A 135 -4.79 -10.29 -15.85
CA SER A 135 -5.01 -9.62 -14.56
C SER A 135 -4.56 -10.49 -13.39
N THR A 136 -4.99 -11.76 -13.38
CA THR A 136 -4.63 -12.73 -12.34
C THR A 136 -3.13 -13.02 -12.32
N LEU A 137 -2.51 -13.26 -13.48
CA LEU A 137 -1.07 -13.51 -13.60
C LEU A 137 -0.26 -12.30 -13.09
N ASN A 138 -0.66 -11.09 -13.46
CA ASN A 138 0.01 -9.88 -13.03
C ASN A 138 -0.14 -9.65 -11.51
N ALA A 139 -1.31 -9.95 -10.94
CA ALA A 139 -1.51 -9.92 -9.49
C ALA A 139 -0.62 -10.95 -8.77
N VAL A 140 -0.53 -12.18 -9.28
CA VAL A 140 0.36 -13.21 -8.71
C VAL A 140 1.82 -12.77 -8.74
N LEU A 141 2.29 -12.22 -9.87
CA LEU A 141 3.65 -11.67 -9.98
C LEU A 141 3.88 -10.51 -9.00
N GLY A 142 2.93 -9.58 -8.90
CA GLY A 142 2.97 -8.45 -7.99
C GLY A 142 3.04 -8.88 -6.52
N PHE A 143 2.13 -9.74 -6.09
CA PHE A 143 2.13 -10.26 -4.71
C PHE A 143 3.39 -11.08 -4.41
N THR A 144 3.90 -11.86 -5.36
CA THR A 144 5.17 -12.57 -5.19
C THR A 144 6.32 -11.59 -4.95
N CYS A 145 6.39 -10.49 -5.70
CA CYS A 145 7.37 -9.42 -5.46
C CYS A 145 7.24 -8.81 -4.05
N VAL A 146 6.00 -8.58 -3.58
CA VAL A 146 5.75 -8.03 -2.23
C VAL A 146 6.20 -9.02 -1.14
N LEU A 147 5.89 -10.30 -1.31
CA LEU A 147 6.23 -11.36 -0.35
C LEU A 147 7.74 -11.57 -0.21
N LEU A 148 8.46 -11.46 -1.33
CA LEU A 148 9.91 -11.60 -1.38
C LEU A 148 10.64 -10.33 -0.91
N HIS A 149 9.97 -9.21 -0.68
CA HIS A 149 10.65 -7.98 -0.26
C HIS A 149 11.04 -8.04 1.23
N LYS A 150 12.27 -7.62 1.57
CA LYS A 150 12.77 -7.62 2.96
C LYS A 150 11.86 -6.85 3.94
N LYS A 151 11.25 -5.76 3.47
CA LYS A 151 10.26 -4.95 4.20
C LYS A 151 8.81 -5.25 3.79
N ARG A 152 8.47 -6.54 3.60
CA ARG A 152 7.18 -7.01 3.07
C ARG A 152 5.95 -6.37 3.70
N LEU A 153 5.90 -6.18 5.02
CA LEU A 153 4.74 -5.58 5.68
C LEU A 153 4.52 -4.11 5.28
N ILE A 154 5.60 -3.34 5.17
CA ILE A 154 5.53 -1.94 4.74
C ILE A 154 5.05 -1.88 3.29
N VAL A 155 5.68 -2.65 2.39
CA VAL A 155 5.31 -2.68 0.97
C VAL A 155 3.86 -3.16 0.79
N PHE A 156 3.47 -4.23 1.47
CA PHE A 156 2.11 -4.76 1.41
C PHE A 156 1.09 -3.73 1.91
N ARG A 157 1.37 -3.04 3.02
CA ARG A 157 0.53 -1.94 3.51
C ARG A 157 0.37 -0.82 2.47
N ARG A 158 1.45 -0.44 1.78
CA ARG A 158 1.41 0.59 0.72
C ARG A 158 0.51 0.18 -0.43
N VAL A 159 0.62 -1.08 -0.88
CA VAL A 159 -0.23 -1.65 -1.92
C VAL A 159 -1.70 -1.66 -1.49
N LEU A 160 -1.99 -2.09 -0.25
CA LEU A 160 -3.34 -2.09 0.31
C LEU A 160 -3.92 -0.67 0.40
N LEU A 161 -3.13 0.30 0.84
CA LEU A 161 -3.55 1.69 0.99
C LEU A 161 -3.82 2.34 -0.36
N LEU A 162 -2.92 2.18 -1.33
CA LEU A 162 -3.11 2.67 -2.70
C LEU A 162 -4.34 2.02 -3.35
N GLY A 163 -4.51 0.70 -3.17
CA GLY A 163 -5.74 0.01 -3.56
C GLY A 163 -6.97 0.62 -2.89
N GLY A 164 -6.94 0.81 -1.57
CA GLY A 164 -8.05 1.36 -0.80
C GLY A 164 -8.46 2.76 -1.24
N ILE A 165 -7.50 3.63 -1.56
CA ILE A 165 -7.71 4.97 -2.12
C ILE A 165 -8.34 4.88 -3.51
N MET A 166 -7.79 4.06 -4.40
CA MET A 166 -8.30 3.91 -5.77
C MET A 166 -9.71 3.33 -5.80
N TYR A 167 -9.98 2.28 -5.04
CA TYR A 167 -11.34 1.72 -4.90
C TYR A 167 -12.26 2.68 -4.14
N GLY A 168 -11.78 3.47 -3.18
CA GLY A 168 -12.58 4.51 -2.54
C GLY A 168 -13.04 5.57 -3.54
N LEU A 169 -12.12 6.06 -4.38
CA LEU A 169 -12.43 6.98 -5.48
C LEU A 169 -13.42 6.38 -6.46
N ARG A 170 -13.23 5.11 -6.84
CA ARG A 170 -14.17 4.36 -7.68
C ARG A 170 -15.58 4.36 -7.10
N ALA A 171 -15.71 4.07 -5.80
CA ALA A 171 -17.01 4.06 -5.13
C ALA A 171 -17.67 5.45 -5.15
N VAL A 172 -16.90 6.52 -4.92
CA VAL A 172 -17.45 7.90 -5.02
C VAL A 172 -17.93 8.19 -6.45
N VAL A 173 -17.14 7.85 -7.45
CA VAL A 173 -17.47 8.10 -8.87
C VAL A 173 -18.71 7.30 -9.28
N LEU A 174 -18.76 6.01 -8.97
CA LEU A 174 -19.93 5.14 -9.21
C LEU A 174 -21.17 5.61 -8.46
N GLY A 175 -21.02 6.14 -7.25
CA GLY A 175 -22.12 6.68 -6.46
C GLY A 175 -22.73 7.95 -7.05
N VAL A 176 -21.97 8.72 -7.84
CA VAL A 176 -22.43 9.98 -8.44
C VAL A 176 -22.91 9.79 -9.88
N THR A 177 -22.26 8.93 -10.66
CA THR A 177 -22.58 8.74 -12.08
C THR A 177 -22.47 7.27 -12.46
N PHE A 178 -23.47 6.77 -13.19
CA PHE A 178 -23.53 5.40 -13.65
C PHE A 178 -23.72 5.35 -15.17
N LEU A 179 -22.88 4.56 -15.84
CA LEU A 179 -22.91 4.40 -17.29
C LEU A 179 -23.57 3.06 -17.68
N PRO A 180 -24.36 3.03 -18.77
CA PRO A 180 -25.00 1.82 -19.30
C PRO A 180 -24.00 0.82 -19.85
N SER A 181 -24.42 -0.45 -19.92
CA SER A 181 -23.66 -1.57 -20.48
C SER A 181 -23.04 -1.21 -21.84
N SER A 182 -21.74 -1.44 -22.05
CA SER A 182 -21.09 -1.21 -23.36
C SER A 182 -21.48 -2.29 -24.38
N PHE A 183 -22.01 -3.42 -23.93
CA PHE A 183 -22.42 -4.53 -24.78
C PHE A 183 -23.63 -4.19 -25.66
N GLN A 184 -23.52 -4.49 -26.96
CA GLN A 184 -24.63 -4.33 -27.92
C GLN A 184 -25.76 -5.35 -27.66
N ASN A 185 -25.44 -6.57 -27.21
CA ASN A 185 -26.39 -7.66 -26.95
C ASN A 185 -26.48 -7.98 -25.45
N ARG A 186 -27.10 -7.08 -24.69
CA ARG A 186 -27.21 -7.16 -23.22
C ARG A 186 -27.85 -8.46 -22.72
N ASP A 187 -28.97 -8.89 -23.29
CA ASP A 187 -29.83 -9.92 -22.68
C ASP A 187 -29.22 -11.34 -22.66
N GLU A 188 -28.25 -11.59 -23.55
CA GLU A 188 -27.47 -12.83 -23.57
C GLU A 188 -26.36 -12.85 -22.51
N ILE A 189 -25.78 -11.68 -22.23
CA ILE A 189 -24.51 -11.53 -21.49
C ILE A 189 -24.78 -11.10 -20.05
N CYS A 190 -25.76 -10.24 -19.82
CA CYS A 190 -26.06 -9.68 -18.52
C CYS A 190 -27.04 -10.57 -17.73
N LEU A 191 -26.87 -10.61 -16.40
CA LEU A 191 -27.91 -11.19 -15.55
C LEU A 191 -29.24 -10.45 -15.75
N PRO A 192 -30.37 -11.17 -15.72
CA PRO A 192 -31.68 -10.53 -15.70
C PRO A 192 -31.83 -9.74 -14.40
N GLN A 193 -32.40 -8.54 -14.49
CA GLN A 193 -32.73 -7.73 -13.33
C GLN A 193 -33.81 -8.47 -12.52
N VAL A 194 -33.45 -9.01 -11.35
CA VAL A 194 -34.34 -9.74 -10.43
C VAL A 194 -34.56 -8.95 -9.15
N ASN A 195 -35.59 -9.32 -8.40
CA ASN A 195 -36.06 -8.59 -7.21
C ASN A 195 -34.92 -8.27 -6.20
N ARG A 196 -34.84 -7.00 -5.76
CA ARG A 196 -33.70 -6.37 -5.07
C ARG A 196 -33.12 -7.15 -3.88
N THR A 197 -33.96 -7.87 -3.14
CA THR A 197 -33.58 -8.57 -1.91
C THR A 197 -32.85 -9.90 -2.15
N ALA A 198 -33.19 -10.65 -3.19
CA ALA A 198 -32.60 -11.97 -3.44
C ALA A 198 -31.20 -11.89 -4.07
N MET A 199 -31.00 -10.91 -4.96
CA MET A 199 -29.69 -10.59 -5.53
C MET A 199 -28.73 -10.13 -4.42
N PHE A 200 -29.11 -9.12 -3.63
CA PHE A 200 -28.25 -8.59 -2.57
C PHE A 200 -27.76 -9.69 -1.61
N VAL A 201 -28.66 -10.57 -1.14
CA VAL A 201 -28.30 -11.66 -0.22
C VAL A 201 -27.35 -12.67 -0.88
N THR A 202 -27.64 -13.12 -2.10
CA THR A 202 -26.80 -14.09 -2.82
C THR A 202 -25.39 -13.55 -3.07
N TYR A 203 -25.29 -12.27 -3.39
CA TYR A 203 -24.05 -11.61 -3.77
C TYR A 203 -23.20 -11.20 -2.57
N VAL A 204 -23.80 -10.71 -1.48
CA VAL A 204 -23.11 -10.46 -0.19
C VAL A 204 -22.54 -11.77 0.38
N VAL A 205 -23.28 -12.87 0.27
CA VAL A 205 -22.84 -14.19 0.71
C VAL A 205 -21.68 -14.73 -0.14
N THR A 206 -21.65 -14.41 -1.44
CA THR A 206 -20.59 -14.86 -2.36
C THR A 206 -19.36 -13.93 -2.36
N LEU A 207 -19.34 -12.85 -1.57
CA LEU A 207 -18.27 -11.84 -1.52
C LEU A 207 -17.86 -11.29 -2.91
N GLY A 208 -18.77 -11.33 -3.87
CA GLY A 208 -18.49 -10.93 -5.26
C GLY A 208 -17.61 -11.87 -6.08
N LEU A 209 -17.26 -13.06 -5.58
CA LEU A 209 -16.55 -14.10 -6.34
C LEU A 209 -17.52 -14.85 -7.27
N THR A 210 -18.03 -14.17 -8.30
CA THR A 210 -18.82 -14.80 -9.38
C THR A 210 -17.93 -15.16 -10.58
N SER A 211 -16.70 -15.60 -10.31
CA SER A 211 -15.80 -16.13 -11.33
C SER A 211 -16.32 -17.50 -11.77
N GLY A 212 -16.99 -17.56 -12.93
CA GLY A 212 -17.50 -18.81 -13.52
C GLY A 212 -18.99 -18.82 -13.92
N GLN A 213 -19.72 -17.72 -13.79
CA GLN A 213 -21.12 -17.64 -14.27
C GLN A 213 -21.16 -17.28 -15.78
N ASN A 214 -22.05 -17.91 -16.54
CA ASN A 214 -22.26 -17.65 -17.98
C ASN A 214 -22.83 -16.25 -18.27
N LYS A 215 -23.31 -15.54 -17.23
CA LYS A 215 -23.85 -14.19 -17.30
C LYS A 215 -23.13 -13.31 -16.28
N ILE A 216 -22.90 -12.04 -16.62
CA ILE A 216 -22.13 -11.08 -15.82
C ILE A 216 -23.00 -9.95 -15.27
N LEU A 217 -22.51 -9.31 -14.21
CA LEU A 217 -23.15 -8.13 -13.63
C LEU A 217 -22.86 -6.90 -14.50
N CYS A 218 -23.87 -6.46 -15.24
CA CYS A 218 -23.75 -5.32 -16.13
C CYS A 218 -24.00 -4.01 -15.37
N GLY A 219 -23.07 -3.07 -15.46
CA GLY A 219 -23.08 -1.83 -14.68
C GLY A 219 -21.68 -1.40 -14.22
N ASP A 220 -20.67 -2.23 -14.44
CA ASP A 220 -19.29 -1.95 -14.00
C ASP A 220 -18.48 -1.10 -15.00
N LEU A 221 -19.05 0.03 -15.42
CA LEU A 221 -18.58 0.74 -16.62
C LEU A 221 -18.07 2.16 -16.37
N MET A 222 -17.84 2.47 -15.10
CA MET A 222 -17.14 3.68 -14.71
C MET A 222 -16.06 3.34 -13.69
N PHE A 223 -14.82 3.63 -14.07
CA PHE A 223 -13.59 3.40 -13.34
C PHE A 223 -13.25 1.89 -13.10
N SER A 224 -12.47 1.28 -13.98
CA SER A 224 -12.27 -0.17 -14.12
C SER A 224 -11.39 -0.75 -13.03
N GLY A 225 -11.96 -1.64 -12.21
CA GLY A 225 -11.24 -2.33 -11.13
C GLY A 225 -10.11 -3.22 -11.62
N HIS A 226 -10.33 -3.97 -12.71
CA HIS A 226 -9.29 -4.80 -13.32
C HIS A 226 -8.10 -3.95 -13.75
N THR A 227 -8.37 -2.79 -14.37
CA THR A 227 -7.32 -1.86 -14.79
C THR A 227 -6.57 -1.29 -13.58
N VAL A 228 -7.28 -0.93 -12.50
CA VAL A 228 -6.65 -0.47 -11.25
C VAL A 228 -5.72 -1.55 -10.67
N VAL A 229 -6.18 -2.80 -10.57
CA VAL A 229 -5.34 -3.91 -10.04
C VAL A 229 -4.14 -4.16 -10.95
N LEU A 230 -4.36 -4.27 -12.27
CA LEU A 230 -3.30 -4.45 -13.26
C LEU A 230 -2.22 -3.37 -13.12
N THR A 231 -2.63 -2.11 -13.05
CA THR A 231 -1.71 -0.96 -13.00
C THR A 231 -1.01 -0.83 -11.65
N ILE A 232 -1.70 -0.97 -10.52
CA ILE A 232 -1.06 -0.95 -9.20
C ILE A 232 -0.03 -2.08 -9.07
N MET A 233 -0.39 -3.30 -9.48
CA MET A 233 0.54 -4.44 -9.41
C MET A 233 1.75 -4.23 -10.33
N TYR A 234 1.53 -3.73 -11.54
CA TYR A 234 2.59 -3.40 -12.49
C TYR A 234 3.55 -2.33 -11.94
N PHE A 235 3.03 -1.22 -11.41
CA PHE A 235 3.88 -0.18 -10.80
C PHE A 235 4.58 -0.68 -9.53
N THR A 236 3.94 -1.54 -8.75
CA THR A 236 4.56 -2.20 -7.59
C THR A 236 5.75 -3.06 -8.04
N LEU A 237 5.57 -3.84 -9.11
CA LEU A 237 6.66 -4.60 -9.73
C LEU A 237 7.79 -3.68 -10.17
N LEU A 238 7.51 -2.56 -10.84
CA LEU A 238 8.55 -1.62 -11.26
C LEU A 238 9.29 -0.97 -10.08
N GLN A 239 8.56 -0.57 -9.05
CA GLN A 239 9.10 0.19 -7.92
C GLN A 239 9.93 -0.69 -6.98
N TYR A 240 9.46 -1.90 -6.66
CA TYR A 240 10.03 -2.75 -5.60
C TYR A 240 10.91 -3.89 -6.13
N THR A 241 11.02 -4.06 -7.45
CA THR A 241 11.95 -5.02 -8.06
C THR A 241 13.37 -4.41 -8.17
N PRO A 242 14.44 -5.14 -7.78
CA PRO A 242 15.81 -4.68 -7.90
C PRO A 242 16.19 -4.37 -9.36
N ARG A 243 17.05 -3.35 -9.56
CA ARG A 243 17.35 -2.79 -10.88
C ARG A 243 17.94 -3.80 -11.88
N ARG A 244 18.64 -4.82 -11.39
CA ARG A 244 19.27 -5.86 -12.24
C ARG A 244 18.28 -6.93 -12.74
N LEU A 245 17.07 -7.05 -12.18
CA LEU A 245 16.03 -7.96 -12.68
C LEU A 245 15.22 -7.32 -13.82
N VAL A 246 15.91 -6.95 -14.90
CA VAL A 246 15.27 -6.30 -16.05
C VAL A 246 14.28 -7.23 -16.75
N TYR A 247 14.56 -8.54 -16.77
CA TYR A 247 13.67 -9.55 -17.38
C TYR A 247 12.26 -9.55 -16.79
N LEU A 248 12.12 -9.39 -15.46
CA LEU A 248 10.81 -9.34 -14.81
C LEU A 248 10.00 -8.14 -15.33
N ARG A 249 10.67 -7.00 -15.55
CA ARG A 249 10.04 -5.78 -16.09
C ARG A 249 9.66 -5.95 -17.56
N TYR A 250 10.50 -6.61 -18.35
CA TYR A 250 10.21 -6.94 -19.76
C TYR A 250 9.04 -7.92 -19.92
N ILE A 251 8.76 -8.77 -18.93
CA ILE A 251 7.59 -9.65 -18.95
C ILE A 251 6.35 -8.94 -18.40
N ALA A 252 6.49 -8.18 -17.31
CA ALA A 252 5.36 -7.52 -16.65
C ALA A 252 4.72 -6.41 -17.51
N ALA A 253 5.52 -5.66 -18.28
CA ALA A 253 5.01 -4.60 -19.16
C ALA A 253 4.05 -5.11 -20.24
N PRO A 254 4.45 -6.04 -21.14
CA PRO A 254 3.53 -6.55 -22.16
C PRO A 254 2.35 -7.28 -21.53
N LEU A 255 2.53 -8.03 -20.43
CA LEU A 255 1.42 -8.66 -19.70
C LEU A 255 0.35 -7.64 -19.30
N THR A 256 0.78 -6.50 -18.74
CA THR A 256 -0.12 -5.43 -18.30
C THR A 256 -0.82 -4.77 -19.47
N TYR A 257 -0.09 -4.36 -20.51
CA TYR A 257 -0.67 -3.67 -21.66
C TYR A 257 -1.57 -4.59 -22.51
N MET A 258 -1.21 -5.87 -22.65
CA MET A 258 -2.09 -6.85 -23.31
C MET A 258 -3.35 -7.12 -22.48
N GLY A 259 -3.25 -7.19 -21.15
CA GLY A 259 -4.41 -7.27 -20.27
C GLY A 259 -5.35 -6.08 -20.43
N ILE A 260 -4.81 -4.86 -20.40
CA ILE A 260 -5.57 -3.62 -20.63
C ILE A 260 -6.23 -3.61 -22.01
N ALA A 261 -5.50 -3.97 -23.06
CA ALA A 261 -6.04 -4.05 -24.42
C ALA A 261 -7.16 -5.09 -24.54
N ALA A 262 -7.00 -6.26 -23.92
CA ALA A 262 -8.00 -7.32 -23.91
C ALA A 262 -9.29 -6.87 -23.19
N LEU A 263 -9.18 -6.13 -22.07
CA LEU A 263 -10.33 -5.56 -21.37
C LEU A 263 -11.11 -4.59 -22.28
N VAL A 264 -10.42 -3.73 -23.02
CA VAL A 264 -11.07 -2.83 -23.99
C VAL A 264 -11.73 -3.62 -25.11
N ILE A 265 -10.99 -4.50 -25.80
CA ILE A 265 -11.50 -5.27 -26.96
C ILE A 265 -12.69 -6.17 -26.59
N SER A 266 -12.77 -6.61 -25.33
CA SER A 266 -13.87 -7.44 -24.85
C SER A 266 -15.24 -6.76 -24.89
N GLY A 267 -15.29 -5.42 -24.89
CA GLY A 267 -16.53 -4.68 -24.64
C GLY A 267 -16.99 -4.72 -23.17
N GLY A 268 -16.18 -5.28 -22.27
CA GLY A 268 -16.46 -5.32 -20.84
C GLY A 268 -16.32 -3.97 -20.14
N HIS A 269 -15.48 -3.08 -20.67
CA HIS A 269 -15.26 -1.71 -20.18
C HIS A 269 -15.19 -0.72 -21.34
N TYR A 270 -15.70 0.49 -21.13
CA TYR A 270 -15.46 1.58 -22.08
C TYR A 270 -13.97 1.92 -22.15
N THR A 271 -13.51 2.41 -23.29
CA THR A 271 -12.12 2.87 -23.47
C THR A 271 -11.79 4.00 -22.50
N MET A 272 -12.70 4.96 -22.35
CA MET A 272 -12.58 6.08 -21.42
C MET A 272 -12.38 5.59 -20.00
N ASP A 273 -13.12 4.56 -19.60
CA ASP A 273 -13.04 3.97 -18.28
C ASP A 273 -11.60 3.45 -17.99
N VAL A 274 -11.10 2.62 -18.90
CA VAL A 274 -9.75 2.04 -18.80
C VAL A 274 -8.66 3.13 -18.82
N LEU A 275 -8.80 4.16 -19.66
CA LEU A 275 -7.84 5.26 -19.75
C LEU A 275 -7.80 6.09 -18.47
N ILE A 276 -8.96 6.45 -17.92
CA ILE A 276 -9.04 7.23 -16.67
C ILE A 276 -8.48 6.42 -15.51
N ALA A 277 -8.82 5.12 -15.42
CA ALA A 277 -8.29 4.23 -14.40
C ALA A 277 -6.75 4.16 -14.46
N TYR A 278 -6.18 3.92 -15.66
CA TYR A 278 -4.73 3.92 -15.85
C TYR A 278 -4.08 5.25 -15.45
N TRP A 279 -4.63 6.37 -15.94
CA TRP A 279 -4.07 7.70 -15.70
C TRP A 279 -4.10 8.05 -14.21
N LEU A 280 -5.24 7.82 -13.53
CA LEU A 280 -5.37 8.14 -12.12
C LEU A 280 -4.52 7.24 -11.24
N THR A 281 -4.45 5.93 -11.53
CA THR A 281 -3.53 5.03 -10.80
C THR A 281 -2.09 5.51 -10.92
N SER A 282 -1.67 5.86 -12.14
CA SER A 282 -0.31 6.33 -12.40
C SER A 282 0.03 7.56 -11.56
N HIS A 283 -0.85 8.57 -11.58
CA HIS A 283 -0.63 9.82 -10.85
C HIS A 283 -0.62 9.61 -9.34
N ILE A 284 -1.58 8.86 -8.80
CA ILE A 284 -1.65 8.61 -7.35
C ILE A 284 -0.45 7.77 -6.89
N PHE A 285 -0.08 6.73 -7.65
CA PHE A 285 1.07 5.89 -7.32
C PHE A 285 2.37 6.68 -7.27
N TYR A 286 2.69 7.46 -8.31
CA TYR A 286 3.94 8.21 -8.35
C TYR A 286 3.93 9.42 -7.42
N ALA A 287 2.80 10.12 -7.26
CA ALA A 287 2.68 11.21 -6.28
C ALA A 287 2.87 10.68 -4.85
N TYR A 288 2.33 9.51 -4.54
CA TYR A 288 2.56 8.84 -3.26
C TYR A 288 4.05 8.60 -3.03
N HIS A 289 4.73 7.92 -3.95
CA HIS A 289 6.14 7.59 -3.78
C HIS A 289 7.02 8.84 -3.73
N GLN A 290 6.73 9.86 -4.54
CA GLN A 290 7.45 11.13 -4.52
C GLN A 290 7.41 11.79 -3.13
N VAL A 291 6.26 11.81 -2.46
CA VAL A 291 6.08 12.46 -1.15
C VAL A 291 6.65 11.63 -0.01
N PHE A 292 6.49 10.31 -0.07
CA PHE A 292 6.86 9.42 1.02
C PHE A 292 8.33 8.98 0.97
N GLU A 293 9.02 9.19 -0.14
CA GLU A 293 10.48 9.02 -0.25
C GLU A 293 11.27 10.26 0.19
N MET A 294 10.63 11.43 0.30
CA MET A 294 11.25 12.65 0.83
C MET A 294 11.46 12.60 2.35
N PRO A 295 12.44 13.34 2.90
CA PRO A 295 12.61 13.52 4.34
C PRO A 295 11.35 14.10 5.00
N ARG A 296 11.05 13.71 6.24
CA ARG A 296 9.83 14.12 6.97
C ARG A 296 9.63 15.62 7.06
N LEU A 297 10.73 16.38 7.27
CA LEU A 297 10.67 17.84 7.39
C LEU A 297 10.22 18.52 6.09
N GLU A 298 10.55 17.93 4.94
CA GLU A 298 10.21 18.46 3.62
C GLU A 298 8.81 18.01 3.19
N ARG A 299 8.39 16.82 3.61
CA ARG A 299 7.07 16.24 3.28
C ARG A 299 5.90 17.17 3.60
N MET A 300 5.91 17.81 4.77
CA MET A 300 4.83 18.72 5.18
C MET A 300 4.81 20.02 4.38
N LYS A 301 5.98 20.47 3.90
CA LYS A 301 6.15 21.71 3.13
C LYS A 301 5.89 21.52 1.64
N ALA A 302 5.92 20.29 1.14
CA ALA A 302 5.68 19.98 -0.25
C ALA A 302 4.23 20.33 -0.65
N PRO A 303 3.98 20.85 -1.86
CA PRO A 303 2.63 21.21 -2.31
C PRO A 303 1.67 20.00 -2.34
N LEU A 304 2.21 18.79 -2.48
CA LEU A 304 1.44 17.54 -2.44
C LEU A 304 0.85 17.24 -1.05
N SER A 305 1.30 17.94 0.01
CA SER A 305 0.71 17.81 1.36
C SER A 305 -0.72 18.33 1.45
N HIS A 306 -1.15 19.16 0.49
CA HIS A 306 -2.50 19.71 0.41
C HIS A 306 -3.52 18.74 -0.21
N LEU A 307 -3.09 17.58 -0.71
CA LEU A 307 -3.99 16.59 -1.29
C LEU A 307 -4.85 15.92 -0.21
N TRP A 308 -6.11 15.63 -0.53
CA TRP A 308 -7.07 15.07 0.42
C TRP A 308 -6.65 13.72 1.02
N TRP A 309 -5.92 12.89 0.27
CA TRP A 309 -5.44 11.58 0.71
C TRP A 309 -4.12 11.65 1.50
N PHE A 310 -3.46 12.81 1.55
CA PHE A 310 -2.14 12.97 2.15
C PHE A 310 -2.15 12.61 3.64
N TRP A 311 -3.10 13.14 4.41
CA TRP A 311 -3.15 12.93 5.87
C TRP A 311 -3.39 11.47 6.25
N LEU A 312 -4.22 10.78 5.46
CA LEU A 312 -4.42 9.34 5.61
C LEU A 312 -3.09 8.61 5.43
N CYS A 313 -2.39 8.88 4.33
CA CYS A 313 -1.10 8.25 4.03
C CYS A 313 0.00 8.63 5.04
N TYR A 314 -0.01 9.87 5.53
CA TYR A 314 0.94 10.37 6.51
C TYR A 314 0.90 9.56 7.81
N TRP A 315 -0.30 9.21 8.27
CA TRP A 315 -0.46 8.36 9.45
C TRP A 315 0.10 6.94 9.25
N PHE A 316 -0.17 6.33 8.10
CA PHE A 316 0.35 4.98 7.79
C PHE A 316 1.87 4.96 7.67
N GLU A 317 2.48 6.02 7.12
CA GLU A 317 3.93 6.11 6.88
C GLU A 317 4.73 6.76 8.03
N SER A 318 4.10 7.11 9.15
CA SER A 318 4.77 7.81 10.26
C SER A 318 5.91 7.03 10.92
N ASP A 319 5.90 5.70 10.83
CA ASP A 319 6.89 4.80 11.45
C ASP A 319 7.93 4.28 10.44
N VAL A 320 7.80 4.65 9.16
CA VAL A 320 8.72 4.22 8.11
C VAL A 320 9.98 5.08 8.12
N PRO A 321 11.18 4.48 7.98
CA PRO A 321 12.42 5.23 7.85
C PRO A 321 12.39 6.23 6.69
N ASP A 322 13.11 7.33 6.83
CA ASP A 322 13.19 8.36 5.80
C ASP A 322 14.00 7.87 4.59
N GLY A 323 13.62 8.31 3.40
CA GLY A 323 14.27 7.94 2.14
C GLY A 323 13.60 6.78 1.39
N ALA A 324 14.11 6.51 0.20
CA ALA A 324 13.65 5.38 -0.62
C ALA A 324 14.02 4.03 0.03
N LEU A 325 13.07 3.09 0.03
CA LEU A 325 13.34 1.73 0.49
C LEU A 325 14.36 1.06 -0.44
N ARG A 326 15.39 0.45 0.16
CA ARG A 326 16.32 -0.38 -0.61
C ARG A 326 15.61 -1.66 -1.03
N ASN A 327 15.54 -1.90 -2.34
CA ASN A 327 14.91 -3.08 -2.92
C ASN A 327 15.80 -4.31 -2.71
N GLU A 328 15.68 -4.92 -1.54
CA GLU A 328 16.35 -6.17 -1.19
C GLU A 328 15.33 -7.30 -1.09
N TRP A 329 15.63 -8.45 -1.69
CA TRP A 329 14.78 -9.62 -1.60
C TRP A 329 15.27 -10.57 -0.50
N ASP A 330 14.33 -11.11 0.26
CA ASP A 330 14.52 -12.06 1.35
C ASP A 330 13.39 -13.11 1.35
N TRP A 331 13.72 -14.35 1.70
CA TRP A 331 12.74 -15.44 1.68
C TRP A 331 11.84 -15.37 2.92
N PRO A 332 10.50 -15.41 2.75
CA PRO A 332 9.64 -15.07 3.86
C PRO A 332 9.43 -16.15 4.93
N LEU A 333 9.70 -17.42 4.61
CA LEU A 333 9.41 -18.56 5.47
C LEU A 333 10.68 -19.08 6.17
N PRO A 334 10.57 -19.63 7.40
CA PRO A 334 11.71 -20.17 8.14
C PRO A 334 12.35 -21.42 7.49
N GLY A 335 11.68 -22.03 6.50
CA GLY A 335 12.25 -23.05 5.63
C GLY A 335 11.61 -23.00 4.23
N PRO A 336 12.11 -23.76 3.24
CA PRO A 336 13.34 -24.55 3.21
C PRO A 336 14.61 -23.68 3.12
N ILE A 337 15.70 -24.11 3.77
CA ILE A 337 17.01 -23.43 3.74
C ILE A 337 17.54 -23.27 2.31
N CYS A 338 17.24 -24.22 1.42
CA CYS A 338 17.63 -24.16 0.00
C CYS A 338 17.02 -22.94 -0.72
N LEU A 339 15.75 -22.62 -0.46
CA LEU A 339 15.09 -21.45 -1.03
C LEU A 339 15.63 -20.14 -0.45
N HIS A 340 15.97 -20.15 0.84
CA HIS A 340 16.64 -19.01 1.48
C HIS A 340 18.01 -18.74 0.82
N HIS A 341 18.84 -19.77 0.65
CA HIS A 341 20.13 -19.65 -0.04
C HIS A 341 19.99 -19.27 -1.52
N PHE A 342 18.97 -19.77 -2.22
CA PHE A 342 18.71 -19.42 -3.61
C PHE A 342 18.34 -17.94 -3.75
N ILE A 343 17.44 -17.45 -2.90
CA ILE A 343 17.01 -16.05 -2.92
C ILE A 343 18.11 -15.13 -2.44
N GLN A 344 18.90 -15.52 -1.43
CA GLN A 344 20.08 -14.76 -1.02
C GLN A 344 21.11 -14.66 -2.15
N ARG A 345 21.44 -15.78 -2.82
CA ARG A 345 22.34 -15.75 -4.01
C ARG A 345 21.81 -14.86 -5.12
N ILE A 346 20.49 -14.84 -5.32
CA ILE A 346 19.84 -13.96 -6.28
C ILE A 346 19.96 -12.51 -5.81
N SER A 347 19.61 -12.21 -4.57
CA SER A 347 19.69 -10.88 -3.95
C SER A 347 21.12 -10.31 -4.04
N ASP A 348 22.14 -11.11 -3.69
CA ASP A 348 23.56 -10.72 -3.73
C ASP A 348 24.06 -10.45 -5.15
N LYS A 349 23.58 -11.19 -6.15
CA LYS A 349 23.90 -10.93 -7.56
C LYS A 349 23.18 -9.71 -8.13
N LEU A 350 22.06 -9.33 -7.52
CA LEU A 350 21.16 -8.27 -8.00
C LEU A 350 21.41 -6.90 -7.36
N GLN A 351 22.09 -6.84 -6.21
CA GLN A 351 22.72 -5.64 -5.66
C GLN A 351 23.96 -5.29 -6.47
#